data_AF-A0A2W4EYN3-F1
#
_entry.id   AF-A0A2W4EYN3-F1
#
_cell.length_a   1.000
_cell.length_b   1.000
_cell.length_c   1.000
_cell.angle_alpha   90.00
_cell.angle_beta   90.00
_cell.angle_gamma   90.00
#
_symmetry.space_group_name_H-M   'P 1'
#
loop_
_entity.id
_entity.type
_entity.pdbx_description
1 polymer ?
#
loop_
_entity_poly.entity_id
_entity_poly.type
_entity_poly.pdbx_seq_one_letter_code
_entity_poly.pdbx_strand_id
1 'polypeptide(L)'
;MRLPRSKVVIVAGLLLLGLFVPMAVRDATCAEAGPPADLSAISATQRLGANVIVLSPKMPLSQIQSTVDAVAARQLTNQFGPERYSLLFQPGTYGTAASPLVFQVGYYTQVAGLGKEPGDVVINGSVDVYNQCDASQNCLALNNFWRSLSNLTIKVAGGTNCHANTEFWAVSQAAPMRRVAVDGAFSLMDYCSKPAFASGGFIADTKFTGGSVVNGSQQQFLVRNSDLDGWSNGVWNQVFSGTVGAPAQSFGVAGANPYTTLDTTAVSADAPYLYTDAADLYRVMVPAVQHGSRGTSWAGGSTAGTSMPITDFFVANPKTPVAAINRALALHKDLILTPGVYPLAAPIIVSRPDTIILGMGFARLNPQQGSAAMVVLDVPGTKLSGVMFDAGPKNSPVLLQVGTHPGFPRHGMDSDPTQIQDVFFRIGGAGAGRATTSLIVNSSHVLLDNIWAWRADHGTGVGWTANTADHGVIVNGDDVSAYGLFVEHYQKTEVTWNGQGGSTVFFQNEMPYDPPTQAAWSLSATFNGYPAFVVSPNVRTFQGYGMGSYSYFNHGLPIKAATAFQVPQTPGVRMHDLLTVFLDGSGSVDSVINGTGAAVAKPQQSVPSQVVSYP
;
A
#
# COMPACT_ATOMS: atom_id res chain seq x y z
N MET A 1 -55.25 54.98 -11.62
CA MET A 1 -55.00 53.70 -12.32
C MET A 1 -53.69 53.14 -11.77
N ARG A 2 -53.59 52.20 -10.81
CA ARG A 2 -54.07 50.81 -10.61
C ARG A 2 -53.42 49.75 -11.54
N LEU A 3 -52.69 48.85 -10.87
CA LEU A 3 -51.88 47.65 -11.24
C LEU A 3 -52.68 46.48 -11.87
N PRO A 4 -52.02 45.41 -12.36
CA PRO A 4 -51.65 44.19 -11.56
C PRO A 4 -50.22 43.64 -11.92
N ARG A 5 -49.38 43.03 -11.06
CA ARG A 5 -49.39 41.81 -10.18
C ARG A 5 -49.56 40.46 -10.90
N SER A 6 -48.45 39.71 -11.04
CA SER A 6 -48.40 38.31 -11.48
C SER A 6 -48.06 37.37 -10.31
N LYS A 7 -48.74 36.22 -10.27
CA LYS A 7 -48.85 35.28 -9.15
C LYS A 7 -47.81 34.15 -9.20
N VAL A 8 -47.40 33.71 -8.01
CA VAL A 8 -46.71 32.45 -7.70
C VAL A 8 -47.73 31.30 -7.68
N VAL A 9 -47.35 30.11 -8.19
CA VAL A 9 -48.14 28.88 -8.07
C VAL A 9 -47.31 27.81 -7.34
N ILE A 10 -47.87 27.34 -6.23
CA ILE A 10 -47.47 26.14 -5.46
C ILE A 10 -48.32 24.98 -5.99
N VAL A 11 -47.75 23.79 -6.18
CA VAL A 11 -48.52 22.55 -6.39
C VAL A 11 -48.11 21.50 -5.36
N ALA A 12 -49.13 20.99 -4.69
CA ALA A 12 -49.11 20.08 -3.55
C ALA A 12 -48.99 18.60 -3.95
N GLY A 13 -48.57 17.77 -2.99
CA GLY A 13 -48.46 16.31 -3.12
C GLY A 13 -49.80 15.57 -3.11
N LEU A 14 -49.77 14.34 -3.63
CA LEU A 14 -50.89 13.40 -3.62
C LEU A 14 -50.47 12.06 -3.02
N LEU A 15 -51.18 11.66 -1.96
CA LEU A 15 -51.30 10.29 -1.46
C LEU A 15 -52.12 9.45 -2.45
N LEU A 16 -51.78 8.16 -2.57
CA LEU A 16 -52.67 7.14 -3.12
C LEU A 16 -52.57 5.85 -2.29
N LEU A 17 -53.69 5.50 -1.65
CA LEU A 17 -53.99 4.22 -1.02
C LEU A 17 -54.18 3.13 -2.08
N GLY A 18 -53.75 1.90 -1.79
CA GLY A 18 -54.04 0.71 -2.61
C GLY A 18 -54.01 -0.60 -1.81
N LEU A 19 -55.20 -1.04 -1.38
CA LEU A 19 -55.73 -2.40 -1.19
C LEU A 19 -54.80 -3.56 -0.74
N PHE A 20 -55.06 -4.05 0.49
CA PHE A 20 -54.61 -5.35 1.00
C PHE A 20 -55.51 -6.50 0.52
N VAL A 21 -54.91 -7.55 -0.03
CA VAL A 21 -55.53 -8.88 -0.25
C VAL A 21 -54.89 -9.85 0.75
N PRO A 22 -55.65 -10.68 1.50
CA PRO A 22 -55.07 -11.61 2.45
C PRO A 22 -54.62 -12.88 1.71
N MET A 23 -53.30 -13.10 1.60
CA MET A 23 -52.76 -14.42 1.28
C MET A 23 -52.59 -15.18 2.59
N ALA A 24 -53.26 -16.34 2.69
CA ALA A 24 -53.10 -17.28 3.78
C ALA A 24 -51.65 -17.78 3.85
N VAL A 25 -50.96 -17.44 4.94
CA VAL A 25 -49.64 -17.97 5.28
C VAL A 25 -49.85 -19.38 5.83
N ARG A 26 -49.33 -20.39 5.13
CA ARG A 26 -49.17 -21.74 5.68
C ARG A 26 -48.06 -21.69 6.73
N ASP A 27 -48.33 -22.25 7.91
CA ASP A 27 -47.39 -22.42 9.01
C ASP A 27 -46.08 -23.05 8.54
N ALA A 28 -45.03 -22.23 8.44
CA ALA A 28 -43.66 -22.70 8.43
C ALA A 28 -43.20 -22.73 9.88
N THR A 29 -43.05 -23.93 10.44
CA THR A 29 -42.47 -24.16 11.76
C THR A 29 -41.10 -23.47 11.84
N CYS A 30 -41.00 -22.43 12.67
CA CYS A 30 -39.72 -21.84 13.05
C CYS A 30 -38.89 -22.93 13.72
N ALA A 31 -37.81 -23.36 13.07
CA ALA A 31 -36.75 -24.07 13.77
C ALA A 31 -36.08 -23.07 14.72
N GLU A 32 -36.23 -23.29 16.03
CA GLU A 32 -35.44 -22.60 17.05
C GLU A 32 -33.95 -22.76 16.71
N ALA A 33 -33.28 -21.63 16.47
CA ALA A 33 -31.84 -21.61 16.43
C ALA A 33 -31.34 -21.99 17.83
N GLY A 34 -30.60 -23.10 17.91
CA GLY A 34 -29.95 -23.52 19.15
C GLY A 34 -29.07 -22.40 19.72
N PRO A 35 -28.81 -22.39 21.04
CA PRO A 35 -28.01 -21.36 21.68
C PRO A 35 -26.64 -21.25 21.00
N PRO A 36 -26.08 -20.02 20.87
CA PRO A 36 -24.78 -19.84 20.26
C PRO A 36 -23.77 -20.70 21.01
N ALA A 37 -23.05 -21.56 20.28
CA ALA A 37 -21.96 -22.33 20.85
C ALA A 37 -20.99 -21.37 21.54
N ASP A 38 -20.65 -21.66 22.80
CA ASP A 38 -19.68 -20.89 23.55
C ASP A 38 -18.30 -21.00 22.89
N LEU A 39 -17.94 -19.98 22.12
CA LEU A 39 -16.67 -19.88 21.39
C LEU A 39 -15.48 -19.68 22.34
N SER A 40 -15.69 -19.61 23.67
CA SER A 40 -14.64 -19.47 24.67
C SER A 40 -13.62 -20.62 24.66
N ALA A 41 -13.96 -21.78 24.08
CA ALA A 41 -13.12 -22.99 24.07
C ALA A 41 -12.29 -23.21 22.78
N ILE A 42 -12.40 -22.34 21.77
CA ILE A 42 -11.58 -22.42 20.55
C ILE A 42 -10.24 -21.71 20.81
N SER A 43 -9.11 -22.41 20.63
CA SER A 43 -7.79 -21.80 20.82
C SER A 43 -7.64 -20.58 19.91
N ALA A 44 -6.96 -19.53 20.37
CA ALA A 44 -6.86 -18.29 19.61
C ALA A 44 -6.24 -18.50 18.21
N THR A 45 -5.37 -19.51 18.04
CA THR A 45 -4.83 -19.94 16.74
C THR A 45 -5.90 -20.53 15.81
N GLN A 46 -6.85 -21.33 16.33
CA GLN A 46 -7.97 -21.84 15.54
C GLN A 46 -8.92 -20.72 15.06
N ARG A 47 -8.96 -19.58 15.77
CA ARG A 47 -9.78 -18.42 15.38
C ARG A 47 -9.20 -17.66 14.18
N LEU A 48 -7.90 -17.76 13.93
CA LEU A 48 -7.21 -17.05 12.82
C LEU A 48 -7.33 -17.78 11.46
N GLY A 49 -7.88 -18.99 11.44
CA GLY A 49 -8.14 -19.74 10.20
C GLY A 49 -6.92 -20.50 9.66
N ALA A 50 -7.18 -21.41 8.71
CA ALA A 50 -6.19 -22.40 8.24
C ALA A 50 -5.02 -21.81 7.42
N ASN A 51 -5.18 -20.60 6.90
CA ASN A 51 -4.16 -19.91 6.11
C ASN A 51 -3.21 -19.06 6.97
N VAL A 52 -3.43 -19.03 8.28
CA VAL A 52 -2.49 -18.48 9.26
C VAL A 52 -1.70 -19.64 9.86
N ILE A 53 -0.44 -19.76 9.44
CA ILE A 53 0.46 -20.83 9.83
C ILE A 53 1.38 -20.29 10.91
N VAL A 54 1.20 -20.79 12.13
CA VAL A 54 2.00 -20.39 13.30
C VAL A 54 3.12 -21.40 13.50
N LEU A 55 4.35 -20.95 13.33
CA LEU A 55 5.58 -21.74 13.42
C LEU A 55 6.18 -21.56 14.81
N SER A 56 6.34 -22.65 15.56
CA SER A 56 6.91 -22.62 16.91
C SER A 56 8.39 -22.98 16.88
N PRO A 57 9.26 -22.37 17.72
CA PRO A 57 10.66 -22.79 17.83
C PRO A 57 10.80 -24.22 18.40
N LYS A 58 9.72 -24.78 18.95
CA LYS A 58 9.65 -26.16 19.44
C LYS A 58 9.45 -27.19 18.31
N MET A 59 9.06 -26.75 17.11
CA MET A 59 8.94 -27.63 15.95
C MET A 59 10.34 -28.05 15.46
N PRO A 60 10.53 -29.28 14.96
CA PRO A 60 11.75 -29.64 14.26
C PRO A 60 12.01 -28.67 13.09
N LEU A 61 13.25 -28.21 12.95
CA LEU A 61 13.63 -27.25 11.91
C LEU A 61 13.25 -27.73 10.50
N SER A 62 13.42 -29.03 10.22
CA SER A 62 13.03 -29.64 8.94
C SER A 62 11.54 -29.56 8.65
N GLN A 63 10.69 -29.58 9.68
CA GLN A 63 9.24 -29.40 9.53
C GLN A 63 8.90 -27.94 9.22
N ILE A 64 9.58 -26.99 9.88
CA ILE A 64 9.43 -25.55 9.59
C ILE A 64 9.85 -25.28 8.15
N GLN A 65 11.05 -25.75 7.76
CA GLN A 65 11.58 -25.65 6.39
C GLN A 65 10.58 -26.21 5.37
N SER A 66 10.11 -27.45 5.57
CA SER A 66 9.14 -28.08 4.66
C SER A 66 7.84 -27.28 4.54
N THR A 67 7.40 -26.63 5.62
CA THR A 67 6.18 -25.83 5.63
C THR A 67 6.34 -24.54 4.83
N VAL A 68 7.43 -23.79 5.06
CA VAL A 68 7.71 -22.55 4.33
C VAL A 68 7.98 -22.81 2.85
N ASP A 69 8.69 -23.89 2.52
CA ASP A 69 8.95 -24.30 1.13
C ASP A 69 7.66 -24.69 0.40
N ALA A 70 6.73 -25.36 1.09
CA ALA A 70 5.44 -25.73 0.50
C ALA A 70 4.58 -24.50 0.18
N VAL A 71 4.63 -23.46 1.01
CA VAL A 71 3.96 -22.19 0.73
C VAL A 71 4.66 -21.45 -0.41
N ALA A 72 5.99 -21.37 -0.40
CA ALA A 72 6.78 -20.76 -1.47
C ALA A 72 6.48 -21.41 -2.83
N ALA A 73 6.51 -22.75 -2.91
CA ALA A 73 6.23 -23.49 -4.14
C ALA A 73 4.83 -23.19 -4.73
N ARG A 74 3.85 -22.89 -3.87
CA ARG A 74 2.51 -22.47 -4.31
C ARG A 74 2.46 -21.02 -4.75
N GLN A 75 3.21 -20.15 -4.08
CA GLN A 75 3.04 -18.70 -4.21
C GLN A 75 4.05 -18.01 -5.10
N LEU A 76 5.20 -18.61 -5.43
CA LEU A 76 6.26 -17.94 -6.22
C LEU A 76 5.76 -17.45 -7.58
N THR A 77 4.95 -18.24 -8.29
CA THR A 77 4.40 -17.90 -9.62
C THR A 77 2.94 -17.46 -9.57
N ASN A 78 2.34 -17.37 -8.38
CA ASN A 78 0.90 -17.18 -8.20
C ASN A 78 0.47 -15.71 -8.18
N GLN A 79 0.85 -14.96 -9.21
CA GLN A 79 0.64 -13.51 -9.25
C GLN A 79 -0.85 -13.12 -9.14
N PHE A 80 -1.76 -13.88 -9.76
CA PHE A 80 -3.19 -13.52 -9.82
C PHE A 80 -4.13 -14.51 -9.12
N GLY A 81 -3.62 -15.57 -8.50
CA GLY A 81 -4.47 -16.54 -7.82
C GLY A 81 -5.08 -16.03 -6.51
N PRO A 82 -6.10 -16.73 -5.99
CA PRO A 82 -6.82 -16.35 -4.78
C PRO A 82 -6.13 -16.76 -3.46
N GLU A 83 -5.11 -17.62 -3.50
CA GLU A 83 -4.44 -18.15 -2.30
C GLU A 83 -3.65 -17.06 -1.58
N ARG A 84 -3.74 -17.05 -0.25
CA ARG A 84 -3.20 -16.04 0.66
C ARG A 84 -2.65 -16.74 1.90
N TYR A 85 -1.51 -16.33 2.42
CA TYR A 85 -0.91 -16.96 3.61
C TYR A 85 -0.29 -15.93 4.55
N SER A 86 -0.38 -16.21 5.85
CA SER A 86 0.44 -15.58 6.89
C SER A 86 1.31 -16.64 7.56
N LEU A 87 2.62 -16.49 7.46
CA LEU A 87 3.64 -17.28 8.14
C LEU A 87 4.07 -16.51 9.39
N LEU A 88 3.63 -16.96 10.56
CA LEU A 88 3.84 -16.27 11.84
C LEU A 88 4.80 -17.06 12.72
N PHE A 89 5.94 -16.47 13.05
CA PHE A 89 6.97 -17.11 13.88
C PHE A 89 6.78 -16.70 15.34
N GLN A 90 6.54 -17.67 16.23
CA GLN A 90 6.50 -17.42 17.68
C GLN A 90 7.86 -16.91 18.21
N PRO A 91 7.87 -16.19 19.35
CA PRO A 91 9.11 -15.83 20.03
C PRO A 91 10.04 -17.04 20.21
N GLY A 92 11.30 -16.88 19.79
CA GLY A 92 12.30 -17.93 19.79
C GLY A 92 13.36 -17.77 18.70
N THR A 93 14.24 -18.78 18.61
CA THR A 93 15.31 -18.82 17.60
C THR A 93 15.11 -20.00 16.66
N TYR A 94 15.26 -19.73 15.37
CA TYR A 94 15.05 -20.66 14.28
C TYR A 94 16.35 -20.84 13.51
N GLY A 95 16.76 -22.10 13.30
CA GLY A 95 18.02 -22.42 12.64
C GLY A 95 19.27 -22.09 13.45
N THR A 96 20.43 -22.43 12.90
CA THR A 96 21.77 -22.06 13.40
C THR A 96 22.67 -21.73 12.21
N ALA A 97 23.84 -21.14 12.44
CA ALA A 97 24.81 -20.90 11.35
C ALA A 97 25.20 -22.19 10.59
N ALA A 98 25.21 -23.36 11.25
CA ALA A 98 25.54 -24.65 10.63
C ALA A 98 24.33 -25.35 10.00
N SER A 99 23.11 -24.96 10.35
CA SER A 99 21.86 -25.49 9.82
C SER A 99 20.85 -24.35 9.73
N PRO A 100 21.03 -23.44 8.75
CA PRO A 100 20.23 -22.23 8.64
C PRO A 100 18.82 -22.53 8.13
N LEU A 101 17.88 -21.65 8.45
CA LEU A 101 16.54 -21.64 7.87
C LEU A 101 16.53 -20.67 6.67
N VAL A 102 16.47 -21.21 5.45
CA VAL A 102 16.51 -20.41 4.22
C VAL A 102 15.27 -20.71 3.40
N PHE A 103 14.47 -19.70 3.07
CA PHE A 103 13.25 -19.89 2.29
C PHE A 103 12.86 -18.65 1.50
N GLN A 104 12.10 -18.85 0.42
CA GLN A 104 11.61 -17.74 -0.41
C GLN A 104 10.20 -17.30 -0.02
N VAL A 105 9.91 -16.01 -0.19
CA VAL A 105 8.58 -15.43 -0.01
C VAL A 105 7.93 -15.18 -1.37
N GLY A 106 6.86 -15.90 -1.68
CA GLY A 106 6.09 -15.74 -2.91
C GLY A 106 5.02 -14.64 -2.83
N TYR A 107 4.18 -14.53 -3.87
CA TYR A 107 3.05 -13.61 -3.89
C TYR A 107 2.10 -13.86 -2.71
N TYR A 108 1.44 -12.80 -2.28
CA TYR A 108 0.44 -12.76 -1.21
C TYR A 108 0.79 -13.54 0.06
N THR A 109 2.06 -13.47 0.44
CA THR A 109 2.59 -14.12 1.63
C THR A 109 3.08 -13.04 2.57
N GLN A 110 2.51 -13.02 3.77
CA GLN A 110 3.01 -12.25 4.90
C GLN A 110 3.92 -13.13 5.73
N VAL A 111 5.13 -12.67 6.02
CA VAL A 111 6.03 -13.26 7.02
C VAL A 111 6.16 -12.28 8.18
N ALA A 112 5.89 -12.74 9.40
CA ALA A 112 6.00 -11.89 10.58
C ALA A 112 6.44 -12.66 11.82
N GLY A 113 7.20 -12.01 12.70
CA GLY A 113 7.40 -12.48 14.06
C GLY A 113 6.25 -12.06 14.99
N LEU A 114 5.90 -12.94 15.93
CA LEU A 114 4.94 -12.72 17.01
C LEU A 114 5.62 -12.21 18.30
N GLY A 115 6.83 -11.67 18.16
CA GLY A 115 7.54 -10.95 19.21
C GLY A 115 6.86 -9.65 19.58
N LYS A 116 7.03 -9.19 20.83
CA LYS A 116 6.69 -7.79 21.13
C LYS A 116 7.69 -6.87 20.44
N GLU A 117 8.95 -7.28 20.39
CA GLU A 117 10.04 -6.60 19.70
C GLU A 117 10.68 -7.50 18.61
N PRO A 118 11.36 -6.94 17.60
CA PRO A 118 12.00 -7.73 16.54
C PRO A 118 13.04 -8.73 17.05
N GLY A 119 13.68 -8.45 18.18
CA GLY A 119 14.68 -9.32 18.82
C GLY A 119 14.10 -10.60 19.43
N ASP A 120 12.79 -10.65 19.67
CA ASP A 120 12.15 -11.83 20.29
C ASP A 120 12.05 -13.01 19.32
N VAL A 121 12.14 -12.76 18.01
CA VAL A 121 12.08 -13.77 16.95
C VAL A 121 13.36 -13.68 16.12
N VAL A 122 14.21 -14.69 16.18
CA VAL A 122 15.50 -14.71 15.49
C VAL A 122 15.54 -15.84 14.47
N ILE A 123 15.77 -15.51 13.20
CA ILE A 123 16.04 -16.46 12.13
C ILE A 123 17.55 -16.43 11.85
N ASN A 124 18.25 -17.54 12.10
CA ASN A 124 19.60 -17.75 11.58
C ASN A 124 19.47 -18.35 10.18
N GLY A 125 19.63 -17.54 9.15
CA GLY A 125 19.28 -17.92 7.77
C GLY A 125 18.93 -16.71 6.90
N SER A 126 18.00 -16.89 5.96
CA SER A 126 17.51 -15.82 5.08
C SER A 126 16.03 -16.03 4.69
N VAL A 127 15.34 -14.94 4.36
CA VAL A 127 13.91 -14.86 4.02
C VAL A 127 13.73 -14.20 2.66
N ASP A 128 14.18 -14.91 1.64
CA ASP A 128 14.55 -14.31 0.37
C ASP A 128 13.38 -14.02 -0.58
N VAL A 129 13.62 -13.05 -1.47
CA VAL A 129 12.88 -12.84 -2.71
C VAL A 129 13.91 -12.69 -3.83
N TYR A 130 13.85 -13.58 -4.82
CA TYR A 130 14.73 -13.57 -5.99
C TYR A 130 14.00 -13.13 -7.26
N ASN A 131 14.74 -12.91 -8.34
CA ASN A 131 14.17 -12.58 -9.64
C ASN A 131 13.27 -13.71 -10.18
N GLN A 132 12.28 -13.32 -10.98
CA GLN A 132 11.49 -14.22 -11.82
C GLN A 132 12.12 -14.27 -13.21
N CYS A 133 12.38 -15.47 -13.72
CA CYS A 133 13.01 -15.67 -15.03
C CYS A 133 11.99 -16.17 -16.05
N ASP A 134 11.98 -15.57 -17.23
CA ASP A 134 11.26 -16.11 -18.38
C ASP A 134 12.03 -17.25 -19.07
N ALA A 135 11.43 -17.81 -20.13
CA ALA A 135 12.02 -18.91 -20.91
C ALA A 135 13.36 -18.52 -21.59
N SER A 136 13.63 -17.22 -21.77
CA SER A 136 14.86 -16.69 -22.35
C SER A 136 15.91 -16.32 -21.30
N GLN A 137 15.69 -16.71 -20.03
CA GLN A 137 16.57 -16.39 -18.90
C GLN A 137 16.70 -14.88 -18.66
N ASN A 138 15.72 -14.09 -19.10
CA ASN A 138 15.60 -12.70 -18.71
C ASN A 138 14.96 -12.66 -17.32
N CYS A 139 15.79 -12.43 -16.31
CA CYS A 139 15.42 -12.52 -14.90
C CYS A 139 15.26 -11.13 -14.31
N LEU A 140 14.05 -10.83 -13.83
CA LEU A 140 13.62 -9.52 -13.37
C LEU A 140 12.83 -9.63 -12.07
N ALA A 141 12.89 -8.59 -11.24
CA ALA A 141 12.06 -8.43 -10.05
C ALA A 141 10.91 -7.42 -10.26
N LEU A 142 10.72 -6.91 -11.49
CA LEU A 142 9.70 -5.91 -11.83
C LEU A 142 8.26 -6.29 -11.44
N ASN A 143 7.98 -7.60 -11.31
CA ASN A 143 6.65 -8.10 -10.92
C ASN A 143 6.61 -8.72 -9.51
N ASN A 144 7.67 -8.62 -8.71
CA ASN A 144 7.69 -9.20 -7.35
C ASN A 144 6.88 -8.37 -6.35
N PHE A 145 5.56 -8.45 -6.47
CA PHE A 145 4.58 -7.70 -5.69
C PHE A 145 4.05 -8.46 -4.47
N TRP A 146 3.25 -7.74 -3.68
CA TRP A 146 2.28 -8.26 -2.70
C TRP A 146 2.87 -9.29 -1.73
N ARG A 147 3.93 -8.93 -1.00
CA ARG A 147 4.52 -9.77 0.05
C ARG A 147 5.02 -8.91 1.19
N SER A 148 5.24 -9.46 2.37
CA SER A 148 5.73 -8.62 3.47
C SER A 148 6.60 -9.39 4.44
N LEU A 149 7.53 -8.66 5.06
CA LEU A 149 8.43 -9.18 6.09
C LEU A 149 8.40 -8.22 7.28
N SER A 150 8.12 -8.74 8.47
CA SER A 150 8.05 -7.86 9.64
C SER A 150 8.39 -8.47 11.00
N ASN A 151 8.77 -7.58 11.91
CA ASN A 151 8.85 -7.83 13.36
C ASN A 151 9.71 -9.05 13.75
N LEU A 152 10.90 -9.17 13.17
CA LEU A 152 11.84 -10.25 13.44
C LEU A 152 13.30 -9.83 13.20
N THR A 153 14.23 -10.63 13.67
CA THR A 153 15.67 -10.49 13.42
C THR A 153 16.13 -11.57 12.46
N ILE A 154 16.86 -11.19 11.41
CA ILE A 154 17.55 -12.10 10.49
C ILE A 154 19.05 -12.01 10.79
N LYS A 155 19.63 -13.11 11.25
CA LYS A 155 21.08 -13.30 11.30
C LYS A 155 21.47 -14.04 10.03
N VAL A 156 21.98 -13.29 9.05
CA VAL A 156 22.15 -13.77 7.68
C VAL A 156 23.12 -14.95 7.65
N ALA A 157 22.63 -16.09 7.16
CA ALA A 157 23.42 -17.31 7.01
C ALA A 157 22.83 -18.20 5.91
N GLY A 158 23.63 -19.11 5.37
CA GLY A 158 23.15 -20.07 4.37
C GLY A 158 23.23 -19.53 2.95
N GLY A 159 22.29 -19.95 2.09
CA GLY A 159 22.39 -19.74 0.65
C GLY A 159 23.52 -20.56 0.01
N THR A 160 23.61 -20.52 -1.32
CA THR A 160 24.69 -21.18 -2.07
C THR A 160 25.19 -20.28 -3.19
N ASN A 161 26.42 -20.50 -3.64
CA ASN A 161 27.03 -19.76 -4.74
C ASN A 161 26.94 -18.23 -4.52
N CYS A 162 26.45 -17.47 -5.50
CA CYS A 162 26.32 -16.02 -5.41
C CYS A 162 25.22 -15.56 -4.43
N HIS A 163 24.29 -16.44 -4.04
CA HIS A 163 23.28 -16.17 -3.01
C HIS A 163 23.78 -16.47 -1.59
N ALA A 164 25.02 -16.93 -1.42
CA ALA A 164 25.54 -17.31 -0.11
C ALA A 164 25.67 -16.09 0.84
N ASN A 165 25.23 -16.27 2.08
CA ASN A 165 25.35 -15.35 3.20
C ASN A 165 24.88 -13.92 2.88
N THR A 166 23.81 -13.80 2.09
CA THR A 166 23.17 -12.52 1.76
C THR A 166 21.66 -12.70 1.82
N GLU A 167 20.98 -11.78 2.49
CA GLU A 167 19.52 -11.66 2.46
C GLU A 167 19.13 -10.90 1.19
N PHE A 168 18.33 -11.51 0.32
CA PHE A 168 17.81 -10.86 -0.88
C PHE A 168 16.36 -10.46 -0.70
N TRP A 169 16.08 -9.18 -0.83
CA TRP A 169 14.72 -8.65 -0.91
C TRP A 169 14.50 -7.97 -2.27
N ALA A 170 14.65 -8.75 -3.36
CA ALA A 170 14.50 -8.28 -4.72
C ALA A 170 13.02 -8.09 -5.10
N VAL A 171 12.43 -7.00 -4.62
CA VAL A 171 10.99 -6.73 -4.72
C VAL A 171 10.68 -5.52 -5.62
N SER A 172 9.41 -5.40 -5.99
CA SER A 172 8.84 -4.16 -6.55
C SER A 172 7.79 -3.56 -5.60
N GLN A 173 6.70 -2.97 -6.11
CA GLN A 173 5.69 -2.29 -5.29
C GLN A 173 4.91 -3.25 -4.36
N ALA A 174 4.30 -2.69 -3.31
CA ALA A 174 3.52 -3.40 -2.29
C ALA A 174 4.24 -4.59 -1.64
N ALA A 175 5.53 -4.42 -1.37
CA ALA A 175 6.39 -5.40 -0.74
C ALA A 175 7.09 -4.88 0.54
N PRO A 176 6.35 -4.40 1.55
CA PRO A 176 6.95 -3.71 2.69
C PRO A 176 7.84 -4.63 3.54
N MET A 177 8.95 -4.06 4.01
CA MET A 177 9.73 -4.57 5.13
C MET A 177 9.61 -3.60 6.32
N ARG A 178 9.14 -4.09 7.46
CA ARG A 178 8.87 -3.25 8.65
C ARG A 178 9.37 -3.89 9.93
N ARG A 179 10.00 -3.15 10.85
CA ARG A 179 10.42 -3.72 12.15
C ARG A 179 11.33 -4.93 12.00
N VAL A 180 12.29 -4.87 11.08
CA VAL A 180 13.26 -5.96 10.92
C VAL A 180 14.61 -5.53 11.46
N ALA A 181 15.35 -6.46 12.06
CA ALA A 181 16.78 -6.29 12.31
C ALA A 181 17.53 -7.27 11.39
N VAL A 182 18.25 -6.77 10.39
CA VAL A 182 19.07 -7.58 9.50
C VAL A 182 20.52 -7.47 9.94
N ASP A 183 21.10 -8.59 10.37
CA ASP A 183 22.49 -8.72 10.78
C ASP A 183 23.26 -9.55 9.75
N GLY A 184 23.86 -8.87 8.79
CA GLY A 184 24.64 -9.41 7.67
C GLY A 184 24.38 -8.70 6.35
N ALA A 185 24.91 -9.26 5.26
CA ALA A 185 24.78 -8.66 3.92
C ALA A 185 23.32 -8.67 3.45
N PHE A 186 22.88 -7.57 2.83
CA PHE A 186 21.52 -7.37 2.38
C PHE A 186 21.47 -6.72 0.99
N SER A 187 20.62 -7.23 0.11
CA SER A 187 20.47 -6.74 -1.26
C SER A 187 19.02 -6.56 -1.68
N LEU A 188 18.72 -5.41 -2.26
CA LEU A 188 17.43 -5.10 -2.88
C LEU A 188 17.35 -5.50 -4.36
N MET A 189 18.45 -6.01 -4.93
CA MET A 189 18.47 -6.66 -6.24
C MET A 189 18.91 -8.12 -6.10
N ASP A 190 18.38 -8.99 -6.94
CA ASP A 190 18.96 -10.32 -7.13
C ASP A 190 20.02 -10.23 -8.23
N TYR A 191 21.26 -9.92 -7.83
CA TYR A 191 22.40 -9.78 -8.75
C TYR A 191 22.93 -11.10 -9.30
N CYS A 192 22.40 -12.25 -8.84
CA CYS A 192 22.81 -13.57 -9.30
C CYS A 192 22.29 -13.91 -10.70
N SER A 193 21.29 -13.18 -11.16
CA SER A 193 20.71 -13.33 -12.48
C SER A 193 20.67 -11.97 -13.19
N LYS A 194 20.41 -11.95 -14.51
CA LYS A 194 20.47 -10.72 -15.32
C LYS A 194 19.19 -10.55 -16.14
N PRO A 195 18.79 -9.29 -16.45
CA PRO A 195 19.46 -8.03 -16.10
C PRO A 195 19.12 -7.51 -14.70
N ALA A 196 18.29 -8.23 -13.93
CA ALA A 196 17.94 -7.95 -12.54
C ALA A 196 17.23 -6.61 -12.29
N PHE A 197 16.49 -6.05 -13.26
CA PHE A 197 15.73 -4.83 -12.98
C PHE A 197 14.67 -5.05 -11.89
N ALA A 198 14.52 -4.05 -11.03
CA ALA A 198 13.61 -4.05 -9.90
C ALA A 198 13.01 -2.64 -9.72
N SER A 199 11.76 -2.56 -9.26
CA SER A 199 10.98 -1.31 -9.14
C SER A 199 10.33 -1.20 -7.77
N GLY A 200 11.14 -1.36 -6.72
CA GLY A 200 10.75 -1.19 -5.33
C GLY A 200 10.51 0.27 -4.98
N GLY A 201 10.30 0.62 -3.72
CA GLY A 201 9.96 -0.27 -2.62
C GLY A 201 9.93 0.53 -1.32
N PHE A 202 9.60 -0.15 -0.23
CA PHE A 202 9.32 0.51 1.05
C PHE A 202 9.95 -0.27 2.22
N ILE A 203 10.83 0.40 2.96
CA ILE A 203 11.37 -0.06 4.25
C ILE A 203 11.03 0.98 5.33
N ALA A 204 10.54 0.50 6.48
CA ALA A 204 10.35 1.34 7.65
C ALA A 204 10.76 0.65 8.95
N ASP A 205 11.15 1.44 9.95
CA ASP A 205 11.41 0.97 11.32
C ASP A 205 12.39 -0.21 11.39
N THR A 206 13.38 -0.23 10.50
CA THR A 206 14.25 -1.39 10.27
C THR A 206 15.71 -1.02 10.52
N LYS A 207 16.47 -1.96 11.07
CA LYS A 207 17.90 -1.79 11.34
C LYS A 207 18.70 -2.77 10.48
N PHE A 208 19.78 -2.27 9.89
CA PHE A 208 20.73 -3.06 9.13
C PHE A 208 22.11 -2.94 9.77
N THR A 209 22.73 -4.08 10.06
CA THR A 209 24.11 -4.17 10.52
C THR A 209 24.88 -5.17 9.67
N GLY A 210 26.19 -4.98 9.54
CA GLY A 210 27.05 -5.89 8.79
C GLY A 210 27.34 -5.45 7.35
N GLY A 211 27.05 -4.19 7.01
CA GLY A 211 27.42 -3.57 5.74
C GLY A 211 26.35 -2.68 5.12
N SER A 212 26.73 -1.99 4.04
CA SER A 212 25.81 -1.16 3.27
C SER A 212 24.71 -2.01 2.63
N VAL A 213 23.46 -1.52 2.66
CA VAL A 213 22.38 -2.06 1.85
C VAL A 213 22.72 -1.91 0.37
N VAL A 214 22.68 -3.03 -0.37
CA VAL A 214 22.90 -3.04 -1.81
C VAL A 214 21.61 -2.64 -2.52
N ASN A 215 21.54 -1.39 -2.99
CA ASN A 215 20.45 -0.93 -3.86
C ASN A 215 20.47 -1.64 -5.21
N GLY A 216 21.66 -1.65 -5.82
CA GLY A 216 21.83 -2.31 -7.11
C GLY A 216 21.05 -1.64 -8.23
N SER A 217 20.29 -2.44 -8.96
CA SER A 217 19.42 -2.06 -10.09
C SER A 217 18.05 -1.53 -9.70
N GLN A 218 17.74 -1.41 -8.39
CA GLN A 218 16.48 -0.82 -7.94
C GLN A 218 16.33 0.61 -8.45
N GLN A 219 15.26 0.84 -9.22
CA GLN A 219 14.96 2.11 -9.87
C GLN A 219 14.76 3.25 -8.85
N GLN A 220 13.97 2.96 -7.81
CA GLN A 220 13.62 3.88 -6.74
C GLN A 220 13.39 3.11 -5.43
N PHE A 221 13.43 3.79 -4.29
CA PHE A 221 13.07 3.20 -2.99
C PHE A 221 12.83 4.28 -1.93
N LEU A 222 11.94 4.02 -0.97
CA LEU A 222 11.81 4.79 0.27
C LEU A 222 12.31 3.96 1.47
N VAL A 223 13.20 4.56 2.26
CA VAL A 223 13.61 4.05 3.58
C VAL A 223 13.33 5.11 4.64
N ARG A 224 12.45 4.82 5.59
CA ARG A 224 12.13 5.77 6.67
C ARG A 224 12.32 5.21 8.07
N ASN A 225 12.62 6.09 9.03
CA ASN A 225 12.73 5.76 10.47
C ASN A 225 13.57 4.50 10.71
N SER A 226 14.69 4.40 10.01
CA SER A 226 15.51 3.19 9.97
C SER A 226 16.95 3.51 10.39
N ASP A 227 17.75 2.47 10.57
CA ASP A 227 19.16 2.57 10.95
C ASP A 227 20.00 1.77 9.95
N LEU A 228 20.90 2.47 9.24
CA LEU A 228 21.72 1.93 8.16
C LEU A 228 23.20 2.07 8.50
N ASP A 229 23.98 1.00 8.28
CA ASP A 229 25.44 1.10 8.20
C ASP A 229 25.88 1.89 6.94
N GLY A 230 25.07 1.86 5.89
CA GLY A 230 25.30 2.59 4.64
C GLY A 230 24.37 2.17 3.50
N TRP A 231 24.54 2.80 2.35
CA TRP A 231 23.75 2.56 1.14
C TRP A 231 24.65 2.58 -0.11
N SER A 232 24.52 1.59 -1.00
CA SER A 232 25.51 1.36 -2.06
C SER A 232 25.51 2.37 -3.20
N ASN A 233 24.34 2.65 -3.78
CA ASN A 233 24.17 3.49 -4.99
C ASN A 233 22.72 3.96 -5.15
N GLY A 234 22.44 4.81 -6.13
CA GLY A 234 21.07 5.14 -6.54
C GLY A 234 20.92 5.03 -8.06
N VAL A 235 19.69 4.74 -8.53
CA VAL A 235 19.40 4.66 -9.97
C VAL A 235 18.66 5.92 -10.39
N TRP A 236 17.42 6.11 -9.95
CA TRP A 236 16.64 7.29 -10.31
C TRP A 236 16.17 8.11 -9.10
N ASN A 237 15.71 7.47 -8.02
CA ASN A 237 15.06 8.18 -6.91
C ASN A 237 15.13 7.40 -5.58
N GLN A 238 16.24 7.52 -4.84
CA GLN A 238 16.33 6.89 -3.51
C GLN A 238 16.08 7.93 -2.43
N VAL A 239 15.03 7.71 -1.65
CA VAL A 239 14.52 8.67 -0.68
C VAL A 239 14.70 8.12 0.73
N PHE A 240 15.20 8.97 1.63
CA PHE A 240 15.43 8.66 3.03
C PHE A 240 14.72 9.70 3.91
N SER A 241 14.00 9.26 4.94
CA SER A 241 13.30 10.16 5.86
C SER A 241 13.44 9.68 7.30
N GLY A 242 14.08 10.45 8.17
CA GLY A 242 14.29 10.00 9.55
C GLY A 242 15.22 8.78 9.65
N THR A 243 16.09 8.56 8.67
CA THR A 243 16.94 7.37 8.61
C THR A 243 18.35 7.69 9.09
N VAL A 244 18.76 7.04 10.18
CA VAL A 244 20.11 7.11 10.71
C VAL A 244 21.06 6.42 9.72
N GLY A 245 22.20 7.05 9.44
CA GLY A 245 23.19 6.52 8.49
C GLY A 245 22.80 6.64 7.01
N ALA A 246 21.68 7.29 6.69
CA ALA A 246 21.34 7.63 5.31
C ALA A 246 22.43 8.50 4.65
N PRO A 247 22.69 8.34 3.34
CA PRO A 247 23.59 9.23 2.61
C PRO A 247 23.04 10.66 2.62
N ALA A 248 23.94 11.65 2.54
CA ALA A 248 23.54 13.05 2.46
C ALA A 248 22.74 13.35 1.18
N GLN A 249 21.85 14.35 1.25
CA GLN A 249 21.13 14.89 0.10
C GLN A 249 22.11 15.17 -1.05
N SER A 250 21.85 14.60 -2.23
CA SER A 250 22.71 14.79 -3.41
C SER A 250 21.97 14.76 -4.74
N PHE A 251 20.64 14.77 -4.72
CA PHE A 251 19.85 14.84 -5.95
C PHE A 251 20.22 16.06 -6.81
N GLY A 252 20.38 15.85 -8.11
CA GLY A 252 20.78 16.89 -9.07
C GLY A 252 22.26 17.29 -9.03
N VAL A 253 23.07 16.73 -8.12
CA VAL A 253 24.52 16.97 -8.10
C VAL A 253 25.18 16.10 -9.16
N ALA A 254 25.88 16.74 -10.11
CA ALA A 254 26.54 16.04 -11.22
C ALA A 254 27.55 14.99 -10.71
N GLY A 255 27.40 13.75 -11.20
CA GLY A 255 28.25 12.62 -10.81
C GLY A 255 27.95 12.01 -9.43
N ALA A 256 26.97 12.53 -8.69
CA ALA A 256 26.48 11.93 -7.46
C ALA A 256 25.26 11.03 -7.71
N ASN A 257 24.96 10.18 -6.74
CA ASN A 257 23.72 9.40 -6.76
C ASN A 257 22.51 10.32 -6.48
N PRO A 258 21.32 10.01 -7.04
CA PRO A 258 20.11 10.82 -6.86
C PRO A 258 19.44 10.51 -5.52
N TYR A 259 20.00 11.07 -4.44
CA TYR A 259 19.48 10.89 -3.07
C TYR A 259 18.69 12.10 -2.60
N THR A 260 17.45 11.84 -2.18
CA THR A 260 16.62 12.76 -1.41
C THR A 260 16.66 12.36 0.07
N THR A 261 17.22 13.20 0.94
CA THR A 261 17.42 12.85 2.36
C THR A 261 16.84 13.92 3.28
N LEU A 262 15.86 13.51 4.08
CA LEU A 262 15.27 14.30 5.15
C LEU A 262 15.74 13.74 6.51
N ASP A 263 16.23 14.62 7.39
CA ASP A 263 16.81 14.20 8.68
C ASP A 263 15.77 13.56 9.61
N THR A 264 14.50 13.98 9.51
CA THR A 264 13.39 13.47 10.33
C THR A 264 12.16 13.19 9.48
N THR A 265 11.36 12.20 9.90
CA THR A 265 9.99 12.03 9.40
C THR A 265 9.06 12.92 10.22
N ALA A 266 8.40 13.87 9.56
CA ALA A 266 7.62 14.93 10.24
C ALA A 266 6.53 14.38 11.17
N VAL A 267 5.72 13.43 10.69
CA VAL A 267 4.75 12.68 11.48
C VAL A 267 4.76 11.23 11.04
N SER A 268 4.75 10.30 11.99
CA SER A 268 4.74 8.88 11.70
C SER A 268 4.12 8.08 12.83
N ALA A 269 3.48 6.98 12.49
CA ALA A 269 3.16 5.90 13.41
C ALA A 269 3.45 4.60 12.66
N ASP A 270 4.06 3.62 13.31
CA ASP A 270 4.28 2.33 12.66
C ASP A 270 3.01 1.47 12.66
N ALA A 271 2.90 0.59 11.68
CA ALA A 271 1.73 -0.24 11.46
C ALA A 271 1.42 -1.09 12.72
N PRO A 272 0.14 -1.19 13.15
CA PRO A 272 -0.20 -2.09 14.23
C PRO A 272 0.08 -3.54 13.85
N TYR A 273 0.57 -4.33 14.81
CA TYR A 273 1.03 -5.69 14.56
C TYR A 273 0.58 -6.67 15.63
N LEU A 274 0.36 -7.92 15.20
CA LEU A 274 0.00 -9.03 16.07
C LEU A 274 1.25 -9.58 16.77
N TYR A 275 1.14 -9.85 18.07
CA TYR A 275 2.19 -10.52 18.84
C TYR A 275 1.58 -11.43 19.93
N THR A 276 2.41 -12.25 20.57
CA THR A 276 2.02 -13.04 21.76
C THR A 276 2.67 -12.46 23.01
N ASP A 277 1.88 -12.25 24.06
CA ASP A 277 2.41 -11.81 25.36
C ASP A 277 3.07 -12.96 26.15
N ALA A 278 3.58 -12.65 27.36
CA ALA A 278 4.24 -13.62 28.22
C ALA A 278 3.35 -14.79 28.70
N ALA A 279 2.03 -14.69 28.50
CA ALA A 279 1.06 -15.76 28.77
C ALA A 279 0.64 -16.52 27.50
N ASP A 280 1.38 -16.35 26.39
CA ASP A 280 1.08 -16.90 25.06
C ASP A 280 -0.29 -16.45 24.50
N LEU A 281 -0.81 -15.30 24.98
CA LEU A 281 -2.06 -14.74 24.49
C LEU A 281 -1.80 -13.74 23.37
N TYR A 282 -2.58 -13.84 22.29
CA TYR A 282 -2.50 -12.87 21.20
C TYR A 282 -2.93 -11.48 21.63
N ARG A 283 -2.15 -10.51 21.18
CA ARG A 283 -2.30 -9.08 21.39
C ARG A 283 -2.00 -8.35 20.09
N VAL A 284 -2.57 -7.16 19.95
CA VAL A 284 -2.23 -6.23 18.88
C VAL A 284 -1.53 -5.04 19.51
N MET A 285 -0.28 -4.81 19.14
CA MET A 285 0.42 -3.57 19.47
C MET A 285 -0.07 -2.47 18.52
N VAL A 286 -0.43 -1.32 19.07
CA VAL A 286 -0.77 -0.10 18.35
C VAL A 286 0.30 0.93 18.69
N PRO A 287 1.32 1.10 17.82
CA PRO A 287 2.38 2.07 18.04
C PRO A 287 1.84 3.50 18.19
N ALA A 288 2.46 4.27 19.08
CA ALA A 288 2.12 5.66 19.31
C ALA A 288 2.55 6.54 18.11
N VAL A 289 1.83 7.62 17.89
CA VAL A 289 2.19 8.67 16.93
C VAL A 289 3.48 9.36 17.41
N GLN A 290 4.36 9.64 16.47
CA GLN A 290 5.62 10.34 16.68
C GLN A 290 5.70 11.53 15.74
N HIS A 291 6.33 12.60 16.21
CA HIS A 291 6.64 13.79 15.42
C HIS A 291 8.16 13.96 15.36
N GLY A 292 8.68 14.33 14.18
CA GLY A 292 10.12 14.48 13.96
C GLY A 292 10.88 13.19 14.26
N SER A 293 10.33 12.03 13.92
CA SER A 293 10.93 10.74 14.24
C SER A 293 12.19 10.48 13.43
N ARG A 294 13.14 9.76 14.05
CA ARG A 294 14.44 9.42 13.47
C ARG A 294 14.97 8.13 14.09
N GLY A 295 15.45 7.22 13.26
CA GLY A 295 15.84 5.86 13.67
C GLY A 295 14.65 4.98 14.00
N THR A 296 14.93 3.76 14.47
CA THR A 296 13.89 2.78 14.78
C THR A 296 13.17 3.10 16.09
N SER A 297 11.86 2.83 16.13
CA SER A 297 10.99 3.05 17.27
C SER A 297 11.25 2.10 18.46
N TRP A 298 12.12 1.11 18.26
CA TRP A 298 12.50 0.08 19.24
C TRP A 298 13.98 0.17 19.66
N ALA A 299 14.73 1.18 19.19
CA ALA A 299 16.14 1.37 19.57
C ALA A 299 16.33 1.69 21.07
N GLY A 300 15.36 2.39 21.69
CA GLY A 300 15.39 2.82 23.09
C GLY A 300 14.76 1.83 24.08
N GLY A 301 14.47 0.59 23.65
CA GLY A 301 13.69 -0.39 24.42
C GLY A 301 12.33 -0.63 23.76
N SER A 302 11.28 -0.84 24.56
CA SER A 302 9.97 -1.15 23.99
C SER A 302 9.37 0.00 23.20
N THR A 303 8.79 -0.33 22.04
CA THR A 303 8.03 0.65 21.26
C THR A 303 6.87 1.21 22.07
N ALA A 304 6.79 2.53 22.11
CA ALA A 304 5.69 3.25 22.72
C ALA A 304 4.39 2.93 21.97
N GLY A 305 3.33 2.63 22.70
CA GLY A 305 2.06 2.22 22.11
C GLY A 305 1.13 1.57 23.13
N THR A 306 -0.04 1.15 22.64
CA THR A 306 -1.04 0.45 23.44
C THR A 306 -1.16 -1.00 22.98
N SER A 307 -1.28 -1.93 23.92
CA SER A 307 -1.50 -3.34 23.63
C SER A 307 -2.97 -3.70 23.83
N MET A 308 -3.62 -4.13 22.74
CA MET A 308 -5.03 -4.51 22.71
C MET A 308 -5.16 -6.04 22.72
N PRO A 309 -6.02 -6.63 23.56
CA PRO A 309 -6.26 -8.07 23.52
C PRO A 309 -7.03 -8.45 22.26
N ILE A 310 -6.69 -9.60 21.66
CA ILE A 310 -7.40 -10.07 20.46
C ILE A 310 -8.91 -10.28 20.69
N THR A 311 -9.36 -10.40 21.95
CA THR A 311 -10.78 -10.49 22.31
C THR A 311 -11.57 -9.23 21.99
N ASP A 312 -10.90 -8.08 21.79
CA ASP A 312 -11.53 -6.82 21.37
C ASP A 312 -11.76 -6.77 19.85
N PHE A 313 -11.22 -7.74 19.12
CA PHE A 313 -11.34 -7.86 17.67
C PHE A 313 -12.39 -8.89 17.29
N PHE A 314 -13.15 -8.56 16.26
CA PHE A 314 -13.92 -9.51 15.49
C PHE A 314 -13.02 -10.09 14.39
N VAL A 315 -12.78 -11.40 14.45
CA VAL A 315 -11.95 -12.10 13.45
C VAL A 315 -12.87 -12.61 12.35
N ALA A 316 -12.78 -12.00 11.18
CA ALA A 316 -13.54 -12.37 9.99
C ALA A 316 -12.69 -13.25 9.06
N ASN A 317 -13.38 -14.12 8.33
CA ASN A 317 -12.82 -14.92 7.25
C ASN A 317 -13.62 -14.68 5.96
N PRO A 318 -13.15 -15.14 4.79
CA PRO A 318 -13.84 -14.97 3.51
C PRO A 318 -15.33 -15.36 3.46
N LYS A 319 -15.78 -16.25 4.36
CA LYS A 319 -17.19 -16.69 4.44
C LYS A 319 -18.02 -15.83 5.39
N THR A 320 -17.41 -14.95 6.17
CA THR A 320 -18.11 -14.05 7.09
C THR A 320 -18.93 -13.03 6.30
N PRO A 321 -20.26 -12.98 6.48
CA PRO A 321 -21.09 -12.00 5.79
C PRO A 321 -20.71 -10.56 6.17
N VAL A 322 -20.70 -9.64 5.21
CA VAL A 322 -20.38 -8.22 5.47
C VAL A 322 -21.31 -7.58 6.51
N ALA A 323 -22.57 -8.01 6.57
CA ALA A 323 -23.51 -7.56 7.60
C ALA A 323 -23.05 -7.93 9.03
N ALA A 324 -22.40 -9.09 9.21
CA ALA A 324 -21.84 -9.50 10.49
C ALA A 324 -20.60 -8.66 10.84
N ILE A 325 -19.75 -8.35 9.86
CA ILE A 325 -18.60 -7.44 10.03
C ILE A 325 -19.10 -6.06 10.50
N ASN A 326 -20.05 -5.47 9.77
CA ASN A 326 -20.60 -4.16 10.11
C ASN A 326 -21.31 -4.16 11.48
N ARG A 327 -22.03 -5.23 11.82
CA ARG A 327 -22.64 -5.37 13.15
C ARG A 327 -21.57 -5.42 14.25
N ALA A 328 -20.46 -6.14 14.05
CA ALA A 328 -19.39 -6.22 15.03
C ALA A 328 -18.71 -4.84 15.24
N LEU A 329 -18.42 -4.13 14.16
CA LEU A 329 -17.89 -2.76 14.21
C LEU A 329 -18.83 -1.79 14.95
N ALA A 330 -20.14 -1.89 14.68
CA ALA A 330 -21.18 -1.11 15.38
C ALA A 330 -21.31 -1.48 16.86
N LEU A 331 -20.94 -2.70 17.25
CA LEU A 331 -20.90 -3.19 18.64
C LEU A 331 -19.50 -3.03 19.26
N HIS A 332 -18.76 -2.01 18.84
CA HIS A 332 -17.47 -1.60 19.42
C HIS A 332 -16.33 -2.61 19.28
N LYS A 333 -16.41 -3.59 18.36
CA LYS A 333 -15.25 -4.45 18.03
C LYS A 333 -14.32 -3.78 17.03
N ASP A 334 -13.04 -4.06 17.15
CA ASP A 334 -12.05 -3.91 16.08
C ASP A 334 -12.16 -5.08 15.08
N LEU A 335 -11.37 -5.08 14.01
CA LEU A 335 -11.48 -6.07 12.93
C LEU A 335 -10.13 -6.69 12.57
N ILE A 336 -10.10 -8.02 12.51
CA ILE A 336 -9.03 -8.77 11.85
C ILE A 336 -9.64 -9.51 10.65
N LEU A 337 -9.09 -9.26 9.47
CA LEU A 337 -9.40 -9.97 8.23
C LEU A 337 -8.34 -11.05 8.03
N THR A 338 -8.71 -12.30 8.23
CA THR A 338 -7.82 -13.46 7.99
C THR A 338 -7.53 -13.64 6.49
N PRO A 339 -6.44 -14.34 6.10
CA PRO A 339 -6.01 -14.41 4.71
C PRO A 339 -7.05 -15.02 3.78
N GLY A 340 -7.43 -14.25 2.74
CA GLY A 340 -8.31 -14.71 1.68
C GLY A 340 -9.05 -13.58 0.96
N VAL A 341 -10.02 -13.99 0.13
CA VAL A 341 -10.81 -13.09 -0.74
C VAL A 341 -12.22 -12.91 -0.18
N TYR A 342 -12.60 -11.68 0.11
CA TYR A 342 -13.89 -11.29 0.67
C TYR A 342 -14.77 -10.68 -0.44
N PRO A 343 -15.71 -11.44 -1.02
CA PRO A 343 -16.72 -10.86 -1.90
C PRO A 343 -17.70 -10.02 -1.08
N LEU A 344 -17.77 -8.73 -1.35
CA LEU A 344 -18.61 -7.79 -0.61
C LEU A 344 -19.88 -7.44 -1.38
N ALA A 345 -21.04 -7.74 -0.79
CA ALA A 345 -22.34 -7.34 -1.31
C ALA A 345 -22.71 -5.89 -0.98
N ALA A 346 -22.04 -5.30 0.02
CA ALA A 346 -22.18 -3.92 0.49
C ALA A 346 -20.84 -3.47 1.09
N PRO A 347 -20.61 -2.16 1.31
CA PRO A 347 -19.38 -1.68 1.93
C PRO A 347 -19.24 -2.14 3.39
N ILE A 348 -17.99 -2.29 3.84
CA ILE A 348 -17.66 -2.28 5.27
C ILE A 348 -17.73 -0.83 5.76
N ILE A 349 -18.46 -0.58 6.84
CA ILE A 349 -18.67 0.78 7.39
C ILE A 349 -17.95 0.90 8.73
N VAL A 350 -17.02 1.85 8.82
CA VAL A 350 -16.25 2.15 10.03
C VAL A 350 -16.75 3.47 10.59
N SER A 351 -17.44 3.42 11.72
CA SER A 351 -18.15 4.58 12.28
C SER A 351 -17.72 4.95 13.69
N ARG A 352 -16.72 4.25 14.26
CA ARG A 352 -16.23 4.48 15.62
C ARG A 352 -14.80 5.04 15.54
N PRO A 353 -14.47 6.12 16.30
CA PRO A 353 -13.10 6.56 16.46
C PRO A 353 -12.17 5.43 16.92
N ASP A 354 -10.89 5.52 16.61
CA ASP A 354 -9.88 4.56 17.07
C ASP A 354 -10.10 3.10 16.65
N THR A 355 -10.97 2.85 15.65
CA THR A 355 -11.17 1.48 15.16
C THR A 355 -9.88 0.97 14.51
N ILE A 356 -9.44 -0.22 14.91
CA ILE A 356 -8.28 -0.91 14.35
C ILE A 356 -8.76 -1.99 13.38
N ILE A 357 -8.19 -2.01 12.19
CA ILE A 357 -8.52 -2.95 11.11
C ILE A 357 -7.21 -3.52 10.56
N LEU A 358 -7.01 -4.82 10.76
CA LEU A 358 -5.81 -5.52 10.31
C LEU A 358 -6.15 -6.56 9.25
N GLY A 359 -5.51 -6.43 8.09
CA GLY A 359 -5.46 -7.47 7.07
C GLY A 359 -4.27 -8.38 7.30
N MET A 360 -4.52 -9.69 7.32
CA MET A 360 -3.49 -10.71 7.37
C MET A 360 -3.29 -11.32 5.99
N GLY A 361 -2.02 -11.51 5.59
CA GLY A 361 -1.68 -12.22 4.37
C GLY A 361 -2.31 -11.59 3.11
N PHE A 362 -2.36 -10.26 3.04
CA PHE A 362 -2.99 -9.53 1.92
C PHE A 362 -4.48 -9.87 1.75
N ALA A 363 -5.22 -9.86 2.87
CA ALA A 363 -6.67 -10.00 2.87
C ALA A 363 -7.30 -9.03 1.85
N ARG A 364 -8.12 -9.59 0.96
CA ARG A 364 -8.57 -8.91 -0.26
C ARG A 364 -10.06 -8.62 -0.20
N LEU A 365 -10.44 -7.36 -0.20
CA LEU A 365 -11.83 -6.91 -0.27
C LEU A 365 -12.25 -6.68 -1.73
N ASN A 366 -13.34 -7.31 -2.18
CA ASN A 366 -13.79 -7.28 -3.57
C ASN A 366 -15.29 -6.93 -3.70
N PRO A 367 -15.65 -5.67 -3.99
CA PRO A 367 -17.05 -5.23 -4.04
C PRO A 367 -17.76 -5.73 -5.30
N GLN A 368 -18.85 -6.49 -5.12
CA GLN A 368 -19.54 -7.16 -6.22
C GLN A 368 -20.59 -6.28 -6.92
N GLN A 369 -21.08 -5.24 -6.23
CA GLN A 369 -22.27 -4.50 -6.67
C GLN A 369 -21.98 -3.06 -7.14
N GLY A 370 -20.71 -2.72 -7.40
CA GLY A 370 -20.32 -1.35 -7.77
C GLY A 370 -20.43 -0.36 -6.61
N SER A 371 -20.42 -0.85 -5.37
CA SER A 371 -20.32 -0.03 -4.16
C SER A 371 -18.85 0.16 -3.78
N ALA A 372 -18.58 1.08 -2.85
CA ALA A 372 -17.31 1.06 -2.14
C ALA A 372 -17.09 -0.30 -1.46
N ALA A 373 -15.83 -0.69 -1.30
CA ALA A 373 -15.46 -1.84 -0.50
C ALA A 373 -15.45 -1.46 0.99
N MET A 374 -14.96 -0.27 1.32
CA MET A 374 -14.95 0.26 2.68
C MET A 374 -15.17 1.76 2.69
N VAL A 375 -15.95 2.22 3.67
CA VAL A 375 -16.13 3.64 3.99
C VAL A 375 -15.78 3.83 5.46
N VAL A 376 -14.73 4.59 5.71
CA VAL A 376 -14.46 5.18 7.03
C VAL A 376 -15.25 6.47 7.11
N LEU A 377 -16.20 6.53 8.04
CA LEU A 377 -16.99 7.74 8.27
C LEU A 377 -16.11 8.84 8.88
N ASP A 378 -16.72 9.97 9.21
CA ASP A 378 -16.02 11.13 9.77
C ASP A 378 -15.61 10.91 11.25
N VAL A 379 -14.68 9.98 11.47
CA VAL A 379 -14.15 9.62 12.78
C VAL A 379 -12.61 9.67 12.78
N PRO A 380 -11.97 10.22 13.83
CA PRO A 380 -10.52 10.29 13.92
C PRO A 380 -9.91 8.94 14.31
N GLY A 381 -8.58 8.88 14.22
CA GLY A 381 -7.79 7.80 14.80
C GLY A 381 -8.05 6.41 14.22
N THR A 382 -8.69 6.23 13.06
CA THR A 382 -8.84 4.87 12.51
C THR A 382 -7.48 4.33 12.09
N LYS A 383 -7.14 3.08 12.44
CA LYS A 383 -5.90 2.42 12.01
C LYS A 383 -6.22 1.27 11.06
N LEU A 384 -6.00 1.46 9.76
CA LEU A 384 -6.21 0.45 8.72
C LEU A 384 -4.86 0.00 8.17
N SER A 385 -4.55 -1.29 8.33
CA SER A 385 -3.25 -1.85 7.92
C SER A 385 -3.37 -3.18 7.16
N GLY A 386 -2.58 -3.35 6.10
CA GLY A 386 -2.34 -4.65 5.44
C GLY A 386 -3.51 -5.19 4.61
N VAL A 387 -4.36 -4.31 4.07
CA VAL A 387 -5.57 -4.68 3.32
C VAL A 387 -5.44 -4.36 1.84
N MET A 388 -5.82 -5.31 0.99
CA MET A 388 -5.90 -5.12 -0.46
C MET A 388 -7.35 -4.86 -0.89
N PHE A 389 -7.57 -3.80 -1.67
CA PHE A 389 -8.83 -3.44 -2.30
C PHE A 389 -8.78 -3.82 -3.78
N ASP A 390 -9.52 -4.85 -4.17
CA ASP A 390 -9.53 -5.37 -5.54
C ASP A 390 -10.85 -5.03 -6.20
N ALA A 391 -10.83 -4.27 -7.30
CA ALA A 391 -12.06 -3.82 -7.94
C ALA A 391 -12.90 -5.00 -8.46
N GLY A 392 -14.21 -4.92 -8.27
CA GLY A 392 -15.14 -5.90 -8.83
C GLY A 392 -15.52 -5.62 -10.28
N PRO A 393 -16.32 -6.51 -10.89
CA PRO A 393 -16.69 -6.41 -12.30
C PRO A 393 -17.60 -5.21 -12.61
N LYS A 394 -18.34 -4.72 -11.60
CA LYS A 394 -19.16 -3.50 -11.71
C LYS A 394 -18.33 -2.30 -11.24
N ASN A 395 -18.40 -1.20 -12.00
CA ASN A 395 -17.69 0.01 -11.67
C ASN A 395 -18.08 0.53 -10.29
N SER A 396 -17.11 0.66 -9.39
CA SER A 396 -17.29 1.31 -8.09
C SER A 396 -16.89 2.78 -8.20
N PRO A 397 -17.71 3.75 -7.75
CA PRO A 397 -17.30 5.16 -7.76
C PRO A 397 -15.98 5.40 -6.99
N VAL A 398 -15.81 4.69 -5.88
CA VAL A 398 -14.59 4.66 -5.05
C VAL A 398 -14.39 3.27 -4.47
N LEU A 399 -13.16 2.80 -4.22
CA LEU A 399 -12.92 1.54 -3.48
C LEU A 399 -12.81 1.76 -1.97
N LEU A 400 -11.96 2.70 -1.55
CA LEU A 400 -11.82 3.15 -0.16
C LEU A 400 -12.10 4.65 -0.04
N GLN A 401 -13.01 5.00 0.85
CA GLN A 401 -13.29 6.39 1.19
C GLN A 401 -13.00 6.65 2.68
N VAL A 402 -12.22 7.69 2.98
CA VAL A 402 -11.83 8.10 4.34
C VAL A 402 -12.41 9.47 4.67
N GLY A 403 -13.49 9.52 5.45
CA GLY A 403 -14.35 10.68 5.66
C GLY A 403 -15.44 10.80 4.59
N THR A 404 -16.63 11.31 4.94
CA THR A 404 -17.80 11.31 4.05
C THR A 404 -18.04 12.57 3.25
N HIS A 405 -17.54 13.72 3.70
CA HIS A 405 -17.77 15.01 3.05
C HIS A 405 -16.50 15.85 2.92
N PRO A 406 -16.21 16.44 1.75
CA PRO A 406 -15.26 17.54 1.64
C PRO A 406 -15.78 18.76 2.43
N GLY A 407 -15.01 19.28 3.39
CA GLY A 407 -15.22 20.61 3.98
C GLY A 407 -16.19 20.74 5.17
N PHE A 408 -16.78 19.66 5.70
CA PHE A 408 -17.40 19.64 7.05
C PHE A 408 -16.30 19.52 8.12
N PRO A 409 -16.51 19.86 9.42
CA PRO A 409 -15.40 20.10 10.37
C PRO A 409 -14.42 18.95 10.28
N ARG A 410 -13.24 19.24 9.75
CA ARG A 410 -12.30 18.25 9.26
C ARG A 410 -11.89 17.35 10.43
N HIS A 411 -12.51 16.18 10.50
CA HIS A 411 -12.30 15.23 11.58
C HIS A 411 -10.91 14.61 11.39
N GLY A 412 -10.02 14.86 12.34
CA GLY A 412 -8.62 14.45 12.32
C GLY A 412 -7.82 15.33 13.27
N MET A 413 -6.85 14.75 13.96
CA MET A 413 -5.96 15.48 14.86
C MET A 413 -4.54 14.97 14.62
N ASP A 414 -3.57 15.88 14.57
CA ASP A 414 -2.16 15.54 14.38
C ASP A 414 -1.64 14.54 15.43
N SER A 415 -2.15 14.62 16.67
CA SER A 415 -1.81 13.71 17.77
C SER A 415 -2.50 12.34 17.70
N ASP A 416 -3.53 12.20 16.88
CA ASP A 416 -4.27 10.95 16.65
C ASP A 416 -4.81 10.88 15.21
N PRO A 417 -3.90 10.78 14.24
CA PRO A 417 -4.27 10.75 12.84
C PRO A 417 -4.94 9.42 12.53
N THR A 418 -5.87 9.45 11.56
CA THR A 418 -6.25 8.21 10.87
C THR A 418 -5.05 7.72 10.06
N GLN A 419 -4.69 6.45 10.20
CA GLN A 419 -3.52 5.82 9.60
C GLN A 419 -3.97 4.78 8.57
N ILE A 420 -3.49 4.93 7.33
CA ILE A 420 -3.76 4.01 6.22
C ILE A 420 -2.40 3.46 5.76
N GLN A 421 -2.10 2.22 6.12
CA GLN A 421 -0.75 1.66 6.03
C GLN A 421 -0.72 0.33 5.29
N ASP A 422 0.21 0.14 4.36
CA ASP A 422 0.27 -1.09 3.55
C ASP A 422 -1.09 -1.43 2.91
N VAL A 423 -1.73 -0.41 2.36
CA VAL A 423 -3.03 -0.51 1.70
C VAL A 423 -2.85 -0.41 0.21
N PHE A 424 -3.34 -1.43 -0.49
CA PHE A 424 -3.07 -1.63 -1.91
C PHE A 424 -4.35 -1.72 -2.71
N PHE A 425 -4.36 -1.20 -3.93
CA PHE A 425 -5.51 -1.20 -4.82
C PHE A 425 -5.16 -1.86 -6.14
N ARG A 426 -6.07 -2.68 -6.66
CA ARG A 426 -5.94 -3.31 -7.97
C ARG A 426 -7.21 -3.15 -8.79
N ILE A 427 -7.05 -2.76 -10.05
CA ILE A 427 -8.14 -2.64 -11.01
C ILE A 427 -7.80 -3.46 -12.25
N GLY A 428 -8.35 -4.68 -12.32
CA GLY A 428 -8.05 -5.65 -13.38
C GLY A 428 -6.90 -6.61 -13.02
N GLY A 429 -6.33 -7.29 -14.02
CA GLY A 429 -5.21 -8.23 -13.89
C GLY A 429 -5.65 -9.66 -13.51
N ALA A 430 -6.50 -9.80 -12.50
CA ALA A 430 -7.08 -11.09 -12.08
C ALA A 430 -8.52 -11.32 -12.59
N GLY A 431 -8.94 -10.57 -13.62
CA GLY A 431 -10.30 -10.61 -14.17
C GLY A 431 -10.84 -9.20 -14.42
N ALA A 432 -12.15 -9.09 -14.65
CA ALA A 432 -12.80 -7.79 -14.81
C ALA A 432 -12.81 -7.01 -13.49
N GLY A 433 -12.22 -5.82 -13.48
CA GLY A 433 -12.21 -4.89 -12.35
C GLY A 433 -12.36 -3.47 -12.84
N ARG A 434 -13.28 -2.68 -12.28
CA ARG A 434 -13.49 -1.26 -12.64
C ARG A 434 -13.77 -0.41 -11.41
N ALA A 435 -13.15 0.76 -11.33
CA ALA A 435 -13.45 1.75 -10.33
C ALA A 435 -13.15 3.14 -10.87
N THR A 436 -13.97 4.15 -10.55
CA THR A 436 -13.68 5.53 -10.98
C THR A 436 -12.50 6.10 -10.19
N THR A 437 -12.46 5.91 -8.88
CA THR A 437 -11.35 6.29 -8.01
C THR A 437 -10.96 5.14 -7.08
N SER A 438 -9.68 4.95 -6.78
CA SER A 438 -9.27 3.92 -5.83
C SER A 438 -9.41 4.40 -4.38
N LEU A 439 -8.81 5.55 -4.07
CA LEU A 439 -8.78 6.13 -2.73
C LEU A 439 -9.25 7.59 -2.75
N ILE A 440 -10.20 7.92 -1.88
CA ILE A 440 -10.57 9.30 -1.56
C ILE A 440 -10.30 9.57 -0.08
N VAL A 441 -9.50 10.58 0.21
CA VAL A 441 -9.15 11.02 1.57
C VAL A 441 -9.77 12.39 1.84
N ASN A 442 -10.94 12.41 2.48
CA ASN A 442 -11.63 13.63 2.89
C ASN A 442 -11.20 14.13 4.28
N SER A 443 -10.81 13.21 5.16
CA SER A 443 -10.37 13.52 6.52
C SER A 443 -9.00 14.21 6.52
N SER A 444 -8.78 15.13 7.45
CA SER A 444 -7.50 15.86 7.59
C SER A 444 -6.55 15.12 8.53
N HIS A 445 -5.26 15.49 8.52
CA HIS A 445 -4.20 14.83 9.27
C HIS A 445 -4.04 13.33 8.98
N VAL A 446 -4.62 12.81 7.90
CA VAL A 446 -4.48 11.38 7.57
C VAL A 446 -3.02 11.07 7.24
N LEU A 447 -2.51 9.98 7.81
CA LEU A 447 -1.22 9.41 7.47
C LEU A 447 -1.42 8.31 6.43
N LEU A 448 -0.95 8.55 5.21
CA LEU A 448 -0.84 7.56 4.15
C LEU A 448 0.59 7.01 4.16
N ASP A 449 0.76 5.72 4.38
CA ASP A 449 2.10 5.15 4.57
C ASP A 449 2.23 3.81 3.85
N ASN A 450 2.96 3.81 2.73
CA ASN A 450 3.04 2.72 1.77
C ASN A 450 1.68 2.41 1.11
N ILE A 451 1.27 3.28 0.19
CA ILE A 451 0.07 3.08 -0.63
C ILE A 451 0.51 2.69 -2.03
N TRP A 452 -0.07 1.61 -2.58
CA TRP A 452 0.04 1.31 -3.99
C TRP A 452 -1.33 1.25 -4.64
N ALA A 453 -1.63 2.20 -5.50
CA ALA A 453 -2.85 2.22 -6.29
C ALA A 453 -2.50 1.87 -7.74
N TRP A 454 -2.95 0.71 -8.24
CA TRP A 454 -2.51 0.18 -9.53
C TRP A 454 -3.69 -0.18 -10.43
N ARG A 455 -3.87 0.57 -11.51
CA ARG A 455 -4.69 0.11 -12.64
C ARG A 455 -3.84 -0.89 -13.42
N ALA A 456 -4.32 -2.12 -13.53
CA ALA A 456 -3.51 -3.19 -14.08
C ALA A 456 -3.03 -2.91 -15.52
N ASP A 457 -1.73 -3.03 -15.77
CA ASP A 457 -1.11 -2.97 -17.10
C ASP A 457 -0.93 -4.35 -17.75
N HIS A 458 -1.05 -5.43 -16.96
CA HIS A 458 -0.94 -6.81 -17.45
C HIS A 458 -1.86 -7.78 -16.70
N GLY A 459 -1.99 -8.99 -17.25
CA GLY A 459 -2.89 -10.04 -16.78
C GLY A 459 -4.21 -10.07 -17.56
N THR A 460 -5.25 -10.64 -16.95
CA THR A 460 -6.58 -10.79 -17.55
C THR A 460 -7.47 -9.59 -17.25
N GLY A 461 -8.38 -9.26 -18.19
CA GLY A 461 -9.31 -8.14 -18.03
C GLY A 461 -8.67 -6.75 -18.13
N VAL A 462 -7.49 -6.66 -18.75
CA VAL A 462 -6.72 -5.42 -18.92
C VAL A 462 -6.90 -4.81 -20.31
N GLY A 463 -6.97 -3.48 -20.36
CA GLY A 463 -7.02 -2.68 -21.57
C GLY A 463 -7.86 -1.42 -21.37
N TRP A 464 -7.71 -0.44 -22.26
CA TRP A 464 -8.29 0.90 -22.12
C TRP A 464 -9.79 0.93 -21.78
N THR A 465 -10.58 -0.03 -22.28
CA THR A 465 -12.02 -0.14 -22.00
C THR A 465 -12.38 -1.33 -21.10
N ALA A 466 -11.40 -2.17 -20.73
CA ALA A 466 -11.61 -3.39 -19.97
C ALA A 466 -11.58 -3.12 -18.46
N ASN A 467 -10.50 -2.50 -17.97
CA ASN A 467 -10.27 -2.15 -16.57
C ASN A 467 -10.26 -0.62 -16.36
N THR A 468 -11.36 0.03 -16.71
CA THR A 468 -11.45 1.49 -16.65
C THR A 468 -11.25 2.00 -15.22
N ALA A 469 -10.34 2.96 -15.06
CA ALA A 469 -10.17 3.73 -13.84
C ALA A 469 -9.62 5.12 -14.10
N ASP A 470 -10.31 6.14 -13.61
CA ASP A 470 -9.97 7.54 -13.90
C ASP A 470 -8.85 8.03 -12.97
N HIS A 471 -8.93 7.75 -11.67
CA HIS A 471 -8.04 8.33 -10.66
C HIS A 471 -7.55 7.29 -9.65
N GLY A 472 -6.30 7.39 -9.23
CA GLY A 472 -5.78 6.58 -8.14
C GLY A 472 -6.16 7.16 -6.80
N VAL A 473 -5.64 8.34 -6.49
CA VAL A 473 -5.77 8.96 -5.16
C VAL A 473 -6.27 10.39 -5.28
N ILE A 474 -7.32 10.73 -4.52
CA ILE A 474 -7.80 12.09 -4.36
C ILE A 474 -7.71 12.47 -2.88
N VAL A 475 -6.95 13.52 -2.56
CA VAL A 475 -6.77 14.04 -1.20
C VAL A 475 -7.49 15.37 -1.07
N ASN A 476 -8.57 15.41 -0.30
CA ASN A 476 -9.34 16.61 0.01
C ASN A 476 -9.08 17.16 1.42
N GLY A 477 -8.63 16.30 2.34
CA GLY A 477 -8.28 16.70 3.70
C GLY A 477 -7.01 17.55 3.76
N ASP A 478 -6.96 18.47 4.71
CA ASP A 478 -5.77 19.27 5.00
C ASP A 478 -4.76 18.48 5.86
N ASP A 479 -3.51 18.89 5.84
CA ASP A 479 -2.42 18.37 6.67
C ASP A 479 -2.22 16.85 6.55
N VAL A 480 -2.65 16.27 5.42
CA VAL A 480 -2.41 14.87 5.08
C VAL A 480 -0.93 14.68 4.78
N SER A 481 -0.34 13.62 5.34
CA SER A 481 1.05 13.24 5.08
C SER A 481 1.10 11.91 4.36
N ALA A 482 1.81 11.84 3.23
CA ALA A 482 2.02 10.64 2.45
C ALA A 482 3.50 10.26 2.43
N TYR A 483 3.80 9.01 2.79
CA TYR A 483 5.13 8.40 2.73
C TYR A 483 5.05 7.15 1.86
N GLY A 484 5.81 7.10 0.76
CA GLY A 484 5.78 5.92 -0.11
C GLY A 484 4.48 5.83 -0.89
N LEU A 485 4.19 6.82 -1.74
CA LEU A 485 2.99 6.86 -2.56
C LEU A 485 3.29 6.34 -3.98
N PHE A 486 2.76 5.16 -4.31
CA PHE A 486 2.90 4.53 -5.62
C PHE A 486 1.53 4.56 -6.32
N VAL A 487 1.42 5.20 -7.48
CA VAL A 487 0.14 5.32 -8.21
C VAL A 487 0.38 5.19 -9.70
N GLU A 488 -0.24 4.20 -10.35
CA GLU A 488 0.13 3.82 -11.72
C GLU A 488 -1.05 3.53 -12.65
N HIS A 489 -0.86 3.96 -13.90
CA HIS A 489 -1.59 3.64 -15.13
C HIS A 489 -3.05 4.09 -15.19
N TYR A 490 -3.48 5.02 -14.33
CA TYR A 490 -4.86 5.53 -14.39
C TYR A 490 -5.11 6.34 -15.67
N GLN A 491 -6.37 6.38 -16.11
CA GLN A 491 -6.75 6.96 -17.40
C GLN A 491 -6.79 8.49 -17.39
N LYS A 492 -6.82 9.11 -16.21
CA LYS A 492 -6.77 10.56 -16.02
C LYS A 492 -5.71 10.89 -14.97
N THR A 493 -5.77 12.09 -14.40
CA THR A 493 -4.84 12.52 -13.35
C THR A 493 -4.81 11.51 -12.21
N GLU A 494 -3.65 10.92 -11.96
CA GLU A 494 -3.56 9.76 -11.08
C GLU A 494 -3.64 10.15 -9.61
N VAL A 495 -3.02 11.28 -9.24
CA VAL A 495 -3.15 11.90 -7.93
C VAL A 495 -3.65 13.33 -8.05
N THR A 496 -4.72 13.66 -7.33
CA THR A 496 -5.21 15.03 -7.15
C THR A 496 -5.16 15.43 -5.68
N TRP A 497 -4.48 16.53 -5.38
CA TRP A 497 -4.31 17.06 -4.04
C TRP A 497 -5.00 18.42 -3.89
N ASN A 498 -6.08 18.44 -3.12
CA ASN A 498 -6.95 19.59 -2.89
C ASN A 498 -6.77 20.23 -1.50
N GLY A 499 -6.23 19.47 -0.55
CA GLY A 499 -6.03 19.94 0.83
C GLY A 499 -4.81 20.85 1.02
N GLN A 500 -4.90 21.72 2.02
CA GLN A 500 -3.80 22.59 2.46
C GLN A 500 -2.79 21.83 3.33
N GLY A 501 -1.57 22.33 3.45
CA GLY A 501 -0.58 21.81 4.42
C GLY A 501 -0.09 20.40 4.14
N GLY A 502 -0.47 19.82 3.00
CA GLY A 502 -0.13 18.45 2.66
C GLY A 502 1.35 18.24 2.40
N SER A 503 1.83 17.02 2.63
CA SER A 503 3.19 16.62 2.30
C SER A 503 3.24 15.24 1.65
N THR A 504 4.04 15.08 0.60
CA THR A 504 4.38 13.78 0.02
C THR A 504 5.89 13.60 0.05
N VAL A 505 6.36 12.57 0.75
CA VAL A 505 7.76 12.12 0.74
C VAL A 505 7.79 10.78 0.02
N PHE A 506 8.51 10.75 -1.10
CA PHE A 506 8.51 9.69 -2.10
C PHE A 506 7.18 9.56 -2.86
N PHE A 507 7.27 9.72 -4.18
CA PHE A 507 6.21 9.36 -5.11
C PHE A 507 6.80 8.60 -6.31
N GLN A 508 6.13 7.53 -6.71
CA GLN A 508 6.43 6.82 -7.95
C GLN A 508 5.15 6.65 -8.76
N ASN A 509 5.29 6.86 -10.07
CA ASN A 509 4.22 6.73 -11.03
C ASN A 509 4.72 6.21 -12.37
N GLU A 510 3.85 5.46 -13.04
CA GLU A 510 3.92 5.20 -14.47
C GLU A 510 2.61 5.61 -15.13
N MET A 511 2.70 6.39 -16.19
CA MET A 511 1.55 6.78 -17.02
C MET A 511 0.88 5.54 -17.67
N PRO A 512 -0.39 5.60 -18.10
CA PRO A 512 -1.04 4.47 -18.76
C PRO A 512 -0.31 4.09 -20.06
N TYR A 513 -0.03 2.81 -20.26
CA TYR A 513 0.66 2.33 -21.47
C TYR A 513 -0.24 2.32 -22.71
N ASP A 514 -1.53 2.17 -22.48
CA ASP A 514 -2.55 1.79 -23.46
C ASP A 514 -3.52 2.89 -23.96
N PRO A 515 -3.25 4.21 -23.88
CA PRO A 515 -4.06 5.20 -24.58
C PRO A 515 -4.23 4.86 -26.08
N PRO A 516 -5.47 4.80 -26.60
CA PRO A 516 -5.72 4.37 -27.98
C PRO A 516 -5.47 5.48 -29.00
N THR A 517 -5.53 6.74 -28.58
CA THR A 517 -5.22 7.94 -29.38
C THR A 517 -4.83 9.08 -28.44
N GLN A 518 -4.17 10.12 -28.96
CA GLN A 518 -3.93 11.35 -28.19
C GLN A 518 -5.25 11.98 -27.72
N ALA A 519 -6.27 12.02 -28.58
CA ALA A 519 -7.56 12.64 -28.26
C ALA A 519 -8.30 11.91 -27.11
N ALA A 520 -8.15 10.58 -27.02
CA ALA A 520 -8.71 9.80 -25.92
C ALA A 520 -7.99 10.07 -24.58
N TRP A 521 -6.74 10.52 -24.63
CA TRP A 521 -5.93 10.83 -23.46
C TRP A 521 -5.35 12.24 -23.55
N SER A 522 -6.25 13.22 -23.48
CA SER A 522 -5.90 14.64 -23.36
C SER A 522 -6.86 15.29 -22.38
N LEU A 523 -6.33 16.02 -21.39
CA LEU A 523 -7.12 16.75 -20.41
C LEU A 523 -8.02 17.81 -21.08
N SER A 524 -7.57 18.40 -22.19
CA SER A 524 -8.36 19.30 -23.03
C SER A 524 -7.86 19.28 -24.47
N ALA A 525 -8.55 19.97 -25.39
CA ALA A 525 -8.13 20.09 -26.78
C ALA A 525 -6.73 20.72 -26.97
N THR A 526 -6.23 21.46 -25.98
CA THR A 526 -4.91 22.12 -26.01
C THR A 526 -3.95 21.60 -24.95
N PHE A 527 -4.32 20.53 -24.22
CA PHE A 527 -3.49 19.95 -23.17
C PHE A 527 -3.40 18.44 -23.36
N ASN A 528 -2.25 17.99 -23.86
CA ASN A 528 -1.97 16.59 -24.15
C ASN A 528 -1.71 15.80 -22.85
N GLY A 529 -2.34 14.64 -22.73
CA GLY A 529 -2.23 13.79 -21.55
C GLY A 529 -2.93 14.35 -20.31
N TYR A 530 -2.68 13.68 -19.19
CA TYR A 530 -3.07 14.11 -17.85
C TYR A 530 -1.81 14.10 -16.96
N PRO A 531 -1.57 15.12 -16.13
CA PRO A 531 -0.46 15.07 -15.19
C PRO A 531 -0.66 13.91 -14.20
N ALA A 532 0.43 13.22 -13.86
CA ALA A 532 0.44 12.16 -12.88
C ALA A 532 0.04 12.66 -11.48
N PHE A 533 0.50 13.86 -11.11
CA PHE A 533 0.22 14.46 -9.81
C PHE A 533 -0.15 15.94 -9.96
N VAL A 534 -1.34 16.30 -9.48
CA VAL A 534 -1.85 17.67 -9.50
C VAL A 534 -2.05 18.17 -8.07
N VAL A 535 -1.41 19.29 -7.71
CA VAL A 535 -1.81 20.12 -6.56
C VAL A 535 -2.76 21.19 -7.09
N SER A 536 -3.93 21.30 -6.48
CA SER A 536 -5.00 22.15 -6.99
C SER A 536 -4.69 23.65 -6.90
N PRO A 537 -5.22 24.50 -7.81
CA PRO A 537 -4.90 25.92 -7.88
C PRO A 537 -5.16 26.74 -6.61
N ASN A 538 -6.10 26.29 -5.77
CA ASN A 538 -6.45 26.96 -4.52
C ASN A 538 -5.54 26.60 -3.35
N VAL A 539 -4.65 25.62 -3.53
CA VAL A 539 -3.69 25.24 -2.50
C VAL A 539 -2.65 26.36 -2.31
N ARG A 540 -2.26 26.61 -1.06
CA ARG A 540 -1.27 27.64 -0.68
C ARG A 540 -0.04 27.07 0.00
N THR A 541 -0.19 25.89 0.60
CA THR A 541 0.89 25.19 1.30
C THR A 541 0.86 23.72 0.90
N PHE A 542 1.99 23.22 0.37
CA PHE A 542 2.20 21.81 0.06
C PHE A 542 3.71 21.56 -0.07
N GLN A 543 4.17 20.38 0.32
CA GLN A 543 5.58 19.97 0.16
C GLN A 543 5.69 18.62 -0.55
N GLY A 544 6.46 18.55 -1.64
CA GLY A 544 6.77 17.28 -2.33
C GLY A 544 8.27 17.00 -2.32
N TYR A 545 8.67 15.76 -2.05
CA TYR A 545 10.08 15.34 -2.00
C TYR A 545 10.30 14.01 -2.74
N GLY A 546 11.26 13.96 -3.66
CA GLY A 546 11.69 12.72 -4.32
C GLY A 546 10.56 12.06 -5.11
N MET A 547 10.11 12.69 -6.19
CA MET A 547 8.92 12.27 -6.92
C MET A 547 9.23 11.97 -8.39
N GLY A 548 8.90 10.76 -8.84
CA GLY A 548 9.14 10.29 -10.20
C GLY A 548 7.87 9.91 -10.95
N SER A 549 7.84 10.18 -12.26
CA SER A 549 6.78 9.75 -13.19
C SER A 549 7.38 9.23 -14.49
N TYR A 550 6.99 8.04 -14.90
CA TYR A 550 7.58 7.32 -16.03
C TYR A 550 6.58 7.12 -17.17
N SER A 551 7.08 6.96 -18.40
CA SER A 551 6.25 6.68 -19.56
C SER A 551 6.74 5.48 -20.36
N TYR A 552 5.82 4.57 -20.68
CA TYR A 552 6.02 3.42 -21.57
C TYR A 552 4.79 3.22 -22.48
N PHE A 553 4.54 4.13 -23.43
CA PHE A 553 3.43 3.97 -24.38
C PHE A 553 3.76 2.89 -25.41
N ASN A 554 3.22 1.68 -25.21
CA ASN A 554 3.66 0.46 -25.87
C ASN A 554 2.90 0.13 -27.17
N HIS A 555 1.89 0.93 -27.54
CA HIS A 555 1.09 0.75 -28.76
C HIS A 555 1.70 1.36 -30.03
N GLY A 556 2.91 1.95 -29.95
CA GLY A 556 3.59 2.55 -31.10
C GLY A 556 2.96 3.86 -31.60
N LEU A 557 2.15 4.51 -30.76
CA LEU A 557 1.46 5.77 -31.06
C LEU A 557 2.26 6.97 -30.53
N PRO A 558 2.24 8.13 -31.22
CA PRO A 558 2.96 9.33 -30.78
C PRO A 558 2.20 10.06 -29.66
N ILE A 559 1.90 9.35 -28.56
CA ILE A 559 1.22 9.90 -27.37
C ILE A 559 2.16 10.85 -26.65
N LYS A 560 1.64 12.00 -26.23
CA LYS A 560 2.37 13.02 -25.48
C LYS A 560 1.66 13.32 -24.17
N ALA A 561 2.46 13.49 -23.13
CA ALA A 561 2.05 14.14 -21.88
C ALA A 561 2.72 15.52 -21.79
N ALA A 562 1.95 16.58 -21.63
CA ALA A 562 2.49 17.95 -21.58
C ALA A 562 3.42 18.18 -20.36
N THR A 563 3.08 17.57 -19.23
CA THR A 563 3.85 17.64 -17.98
C THR A 563 3.49 16.45 -17.10
N ALA A 564 4.42 15.98 -16.27
CA ALA A 564 4.12 14.94 -15.28
C ALA A 564 3.51 15.52 -14.00
N PHE A 565 4.04 16.64 -13.52
CA PHE A 565 3.59 17.31 -12.29
C PHE A 565 2.90 18.63 -12.63
N GLN A 566 1.82 18.95 -11.92
CA GLN A 566 1.19 20.27 -12.01
C GLN A 566 0.86 20.85 -10.63
N VAL A 567 1.38 22.02 -10.31
CA VAL A 567 1.15 22.68 -9.00
C VAL A 567 0.93 24.18 -9.16
N PRO A 568 0.22 24.87 -8.23
CA PRO A 568 0.14 26.32 -8.27
C PRO A 568 1.49 26.95 -7.90
N GLN A 569 1.84 28.06 -8.56
CA GLN A 569 2.99 28.86 -8.18
C GLN A 569 2.60 29.78 -7.02
N THR A 570 2.77 29.30 -5.79
CA THR A 570 2.58 30.10 -4.56
C THR A 570 3.77 29.87 -3.62
N PRO A 571 4.13 30.83 -2.74
CA PRO A 571 5.32 30.71 -1.90
C PRO A 571 5.34 29.49 -0.95
N GLY A 572 4.18 28.94 -0.58
CA GLY A 572 4.11 27.79 0.34
C GLY A 572 4.01 26.44 -0.34
N VAL A 573 3.85 26.40 -1.68
CA VAL A 573 3.88 25.15 -2.46
C VAL A 573 5.29 24.95 -2.99
N ARG A 574 5.96 23.91 -2.53
CA ARG A 574 7.36 23.61 -2.86
C ARG A 574 7.51 22.14 -3.21
N MET A 575 8.29 21.89 -4.24
CA MET A 575 8.63 20.57 -4.74
C MET A 575 10.15 20.46 -4.78
N HIS A 576 10.65 19.31 -4.37
CA HIS A 576 12.08 19.00 -4.30
C HIS A 576 12.30 17.66 -4.98
N ASP A 577 13.34 17.58 -5.81
CA ASP A 577 13.83 16.34 -6.41
C ASP A 577 12.77 15.62 -7.26
N LEU A 578 12.32 16.29 -8.32
CA LEU A 578 11.39 15.74 -9.29
C LEU A 578 12.14 15.14 -10.48
N LEU A 579 11.59 14.07 -11.04
CA LEU A 579 12.07 13.52 -12.31
C LEU A 579 10.98 12.93 -13.20
N THR A 580 11.27 12.88 -14.49
CA THR A 580 10.53 12.08 -15.48
C THR A 580 11.46 11.15 -16.24
N VAL A 581 10.99 9.95 -16.57
CA VAL A 581 11.76 8.95 -17.34
C VAL A 581 10.93 8.42 -18.49
N PHE A 582 11.51 8.42 -19.69
CA PHE A 582 10.98 7.65 -20.81
C PHE A 582 11.62 6.24 -20.77
N LEU A 583 10.83 5.20 -20.47
CA LEU A 583 11.34 3.84 -20.25
C LEU A 583 11.66 3.14 -21.57
N ASP A 584 10.70 3.12 -22.50
CA ASP A 584 10.79 2.63 -23.88
C ASP A 584 9.47 2.95 -24.60
N GLY A 585 9.19 2.29 -25.72
CA GLY A 585 7.96 2.42 -26.48
C GLY A 585 8.02 3.60 -27.43
N SER A 586 7.00 4.44 -27.37
CA SER A 586 6.79 5.59 -28.26
C SER A 586 6.29 6.79 -27.45
N GLY A 587 6.20 7.96 -28.07
CA GLY A 587 5.67 9.16 -27.41
C GLY A 587 6.70 9.96 -26.60
N SER A 588 6.21 10.88 -25.77
CA SER A 588 7.04 11.78 -24.95
C SER A 588 6.34 12.26 -23.68
N VAL A 589 7.14 12.69 -22.71
CA VAL A 589 6.73 13.61 -21.65
C VAL A 589 7.46 14.93 -21.90
N ASP A 590 6.72 16.00 -22.17
CA ASP A 590 7.28 17.24 -22.69
C ASP A 590 7.97 18.10 -21.62
N SER A 591 7.62 17.90 -20.33
CA SER A 591 8.28 18.56 -19.20
C SER A 591 8.07 17.81 -17.88
N VAL A 592 8.92 18.08 -16.89
CA VAL A 592 8.79 17.49 -15.55
C VAL A 592 7.61 18.13 -14.83
N ILE A 593 7.62 19.45 -14.65
CA ILE A 593 6.63 20.17 -13.86
C ILE A 593 6.25 21.51 -14.50
N ASN A 594 4.96 21.78 -14.72
CA ASN A 594 4.44 23.04 -15.27
C ASN A 594 5.24 23.60 -16.49
N GLY A 595 5.75 22.75 -17.40
CA GLY A 595 6.59 23.20 -18.52
C GLY A 595 8.09 23.39 -18.21
N THR A 596 8.51 23.12 -16.98
CA THR A 596 9.91 23.14 -16.52
C THR A 596 10.51 21.73 -16.53
N GLY A 597 11.80 21.62 -16.85
CA GLY A 597 12.49 20.35 -17.07
C GLY A 597 12.46 19.94 -18.54
N ALA A 598 13.52 19.28 -18.99
CA ALA A 598 13.64 18.84 -20.38
C ALA A 598 12.62 17.74 -20.72
N ALA A 599 12.20 17.67 -21.98
CA ALA A 599 11.37 16.58 -22.47
C ALA A 599 12.15 15.24 -22.46
N VAL A 600 11.45 14.15 -22.22
CA VAL A 600 11.96 12.77 -22.36
C VAL A 600 11.19 12.04 -23.46
N ALA A 601 11.94 11.42 -24.37
CA ALA A 601 11.45 10.67 -25.52
C ALA A 601 12.61 9.82 -26.10
N LYS A 602 12.41 9.15 -27.24
CA LYS A 602 13.54 8.61 -28.01
C LYS A 602 14.39 9.75 -28.59
N PRO A 603 15.74 9.69 -28.53
CA PRO A 603 16.57 8.55 -28.11
C PRO A 603 16.98 8.50 -26.62
N GLN A 604 16.49 9.37 -25.74
CA GLN A 604 16.85 9.46 -24.30
C GLN A 604 16.22 8.36 -23.42
N GLN A 605 16.28 7.10 -23.86
CA GLN A 605 15.73 5.97 -23.13
C GLN A 605 16.40 5.78 -21.76
N SER A 606 15.61 5.65 -20.71
CA SER A 606 16.04 5.44 -19.32
C SER A 606 16.97 6.51 -18.75
N VAL A 607 17.04 7.69 -19.39
CA VAL A 607 17.77 8.87 -18.90
C VAL A 607 16.76 9.82 -18.26
N PRO A 608 16.86 10.11 -16.95
CA PRO A 608 15.92 10.99 -16.28
C PRO A 608 16.11 12.45 -16.69
N SER A 609 15.00 13.17 -16.90
CA SER A 609 14.95 14.63 -16.83
C SER A 609 14.63 15.04 -15.40
N GLN A 610 15.38 15.97 -14.83
CA GLN A 610 15.32 16.31 -13.40
C GLN A 610 14.99 17.78 -13.18
N VAL A 611 14.24 18.07 -12.11
CA VAL A 611 14.02 19.40 -11.55
C VAL A 611 14.26 19.32 -10.04
N VAL A 612 15.37 19.91 -9.58
CA VAL A 612 15.82 19.81 -8.17
C VAL A 612 14.91 20.58 -7.23
N SER A 613 14.36 21.73 -7.66
CA SER A 613 13.47 22.55 -6.84
C SER A 613 12.44 23.26 -7.71
N TYR A 614 11.23 23.46 -7.19
CA TYR A 614 10.15 24.18 -7.87
C TYR A 614 9.07 24.71 -6.91
N PRO A 615 8.46 25.89 -7.16
CA PRO A 615 9.00 26.94 -8.00
C PRO A 615 10.24 27.59 -7.37
#